data_AF-A0A813AZ36-F1
#
_entry.id   AF-A0A813AZ36-F1
#
_cell.length_a   1.000
_cell.length_b   1.000
_cell.length_c   1.000
_cell.angle_alpha   90.00
_cell.angle_beta   90.00
_cell.angle_gamma   90.00
#
_symmetry.space_group_name_H-M   'P 1'
#
loop_
_entity.id
_entity.type
_entity.pdbx_description
1 polymer ?
#
loop_
_entity_poly.entity_id
_entity_poly.type
_entity_poly.pdbx_seq_one_letter_code
_entity_poly.pdbx_strand_id
1 'polypeptide(L)'
;MAVLDSDATTLSFKTYKKMTYKEFLVALSYHWPAAVQLGTVIDFVHLPWKKLAVVNFTSPTACQSCFQILAEAKGRSNMLISDFKQAEHQGLSQNLALFLTKAMMLNSFDSQSKPHVFSNGTEIPLSMACAKFLPPEMASVKISATVCMLESLQQDHRQDTLYKQLGRSGFIVK
;
A
#
# COMPACT_ATOMS: atom_id res chain seq x y z
N MET A 1 7.17 25.31 -9.14
CA MET A 1 6.66 24.50 -7.99
C MET A 1 5.93 23.29 -8.56
N ALA A 2 6.01 22.13 -7.92
CA ALA A 2 5.20 21.00 -8.34
C ALA A 2 3.72 21.35 -8.11
N VAL A 3 2.91 21.25 -9.16
CA VAL A 3 1.47 21.54 -9.11
C VAL A 3 0.73 20.21 -8.98
N LEU A 4 -0.26 20.18 -8.11
CA LEU A 4 -1.16 19.05 -7.92
C LEU A 4 -2.52 19.45 -8.50
N ASP A 5 -3.13 18.58 -9.31
CA ASP A 5 -4.45 18.83 -9.87
C ASP A 5 -5.50 18.92 -8.74
N SER A 6 -6.52 19.75 -8.93
CA SER A 6 -7.53 20.01 -7.89
C SER A 6 -8.35 18.79 -7.50
N ASP A 7 -8.46 17.82 -8.39
CA ASP A 7 -9.19 16.56 -8.22
C ASP A 7 -8.28 15.35 -7.94
N ALA A 8 -6.96 15.57 -7.79
CA ALA A 8 -6.02 14.50 -7.50
C ALA A 8 -6.34 13.82 -6.15
N THR A 9 -6.36 12.49 -6.15
CA THR A 9 -6.64 11.63 -5.00
C THR A 9 -5.50 10.66 -4.70
N THR A 10 -4.41 10.70 -5.46
CA THR A 10 -3.33 9.72 -5.34
C THR A 10 -1.96 10.37 -5.54
N LEU A 11 -1.06 10.10 -4.60
CA LEU A 11 0.33 10.53 -4.64
C LEU A 11 1.27 9.34 -4.76
N SER A 12 2.37 9.56 -5.49
CA SER A 12 3.53 8.68 -5.55
C SER A 12 4.67 9.30 -4.75
N PHE A 13 5.28 8.51 -3.88
CA PHE A 13 6.37 8.90 -2.99
C PHE A 13 7.63 8.10 -3.29
N LYS A 14 8.74 8.79 -3.50
CA LYS A 14 10.07 8.19 -3.52
C LYS A 14 10.71 8.33 -2.15
N THR A 15 11.40 7.29 -1.70
CA THR A 15 12.12 7.28 -0.43
C THR A 15 13.62 7.17 -0.66
N TYR A 16 14.45 7.72 0.24
CA TYR A 16 15.91 7.63 0.12
C TYR A 16 16.42 6.20 0.31
N LYS A 17 15.78 5.44 1.20
CA LYS A 17 16.11 4.06 1.54
C LYS A 17 14.92 3.15 1.36
N LYS A 18 15.20 1.86 1.41
CA LYS A 18 14.16 0.83 1.36
C LYS A 18 13.34 0.88 2.64
N MET A 19 12.02 0.78 2.54
CA MET A 19 11.12 0.85 3.68
C MET A 19 10.05 -0.23 3.60
N THR A 20 9.68 -0.75 4.76
CA THR A 20 8.44 -1.50 4.97
C THR A 20 7.25 -0.54 5.00
N TYR A 21 6.04 -1.08 4.86
CA TYR A 21 4.79 -0.33 5.02
C TYR A 21 4.76 0.48 6.33
N LYS A 22 5.13 -0.16 7.46
CA LYS A 22 5.12 0.49 8.78
C LYS A 22 6.13 1.64 8.85
N GLU A 23 7.35 1.43 8.36
CA GLU A 23 8.37 2.48 8.33
C GLU A 23 7.97 3.66 7.46
N PHE A 24 7.35 3.39 6.31
CA PHE A 24 6.84 4.42 5.42
C PHE A 24 5.74 5.25 6.10
N LEU A 25 4.77 4.61 6.76
CA LEU A 25 3.71 5.33 7.47
C LEU A 25 4.24 6.17 8.63
N VAL A 26 5.22 5.67 9.38
CA VAL A 26 5.88 6.46 10.44
C VAL A 26 6.61 7.67 9.86
N ALA A 27 7.29 7.50 8.72
CA ALA A 27 7.94 8.61 8.03
C ALA A 27 6.95 9.66 7.52
N LEU A 28 5.80 9.21 6.99
CA LEU A 28 4.75 10.10 6.52
C LEU A 28 4.07 10.84 7.68
N SER A 29 3.74 10.13 8.77
CA SER A 29 3.04 10.70 9.93
C SER A 29 3.86 11.73 10.70
N TYR A 30 5.19 11.63 10.63
CA TYR A 30 6.09 12.61 11.22
C TYR A 30 5.89 14.02 10.66
N HIS A 31 5.54 14.12 9.37
CA HIS A 31 5.27 15.41 8.72
C HIS A 31 3.78 15.70 8.62
N TRP A 32 2.96 14.67 8.41
CA TRP A 32 1.52 14.79 8.24
C TRP A 32 0.80 13.87 9.23
N PRO A 33 0.54 14.33 10.48
CA PRO A 33 -0.02 13.49 11.54
C PRO A 33 -1.35 12.82 11.18
N ALA A 34 -2.12 13.39 10.26
CA ALA A 34 -3.36 12.79 9.76
C ALA A 34 -3.13 11.42 9.08
N ALA A 35 -1.90 11.09 8.64
CA ALA A 35 -1.56 9.78 8.09
C ALA A 35 -1.87 8.60 9.03
N VAL A 36 -2.00 8.84 10.34
CA VAL A 36 -2.40 7.80 11.31
C VAL A 36 -3.87 7.43 11.22
N GLN A 37 -4.70 8.27 10.57
CA GLN A 37 -6.14 8.08 10.41
C GLN A 37 -6.46 7.22 9.17
N LEU A 38 -5.92 6.00 9.16
CA LEU A 38 -6.14 5.01 8.10
C LEU A 38 -7.63 4.73 7.91
N GLY A 39 -8.07 4.49 6.68
CA GLY A 39 -9.46 4.29 6.29
C GLY A 39 -10.38 5.51 6.41
N THR A 40 -9.89 6.61 6.99
CA THR A 40 -10.61 7.90 7.07
C THR A 40 -10.01 8.92 6.10
N VAL A 41 -8.68 8.99 6.02
CA VAL A 41 -7.97 9.90 5.08
C VAL A 41 -7.11 9.19 4.05
N ILE A 42 -6.70 7.96 4.33
CA ILE A 42 -5.96 7.08 3.41
C ILE A 42 -6.75 5.78 3.25
N ASP A 43 -7.07 5.37 2.02
CA ASP A 43 -7.76 4.11 1.75
C ASP A 43 -6.87 3.06 1.07
N PHE A 44 -5.68 3.42 0.62
CA PHE A 44 -4.74 2.48 0.00
C PHE A 44 -3.28 2.90 0.18
N VAL A 45 -2.43 1.92 0.47
CA VAL A 45 -0.97 2.07 0.48
C VAL A 45 -0.34 0.86 -0.20
N HIS A 46 0.48 1.10 -1.22
CA HIS A 46 1.17 0.07 -1.95
C HIS A 46 2.64 0.43 -2.13
N LEU A 47 3.54 -0.50 -1.80
CA LEU A 47 4.98 -0.35 -2.01
C LEU A 47 5.45 -1.31 -3.12
N PRO A 48 5.21 -0.98 -4.41
CA PRO A 48 5.49 -1.91 -5.51
C PRO A 48 6.98 -2.20 -5.71
N TRP A 49 7.85 -1.33 -5.17
CA TRP A 49 9.31 -1.43 -5.29
C TRP A 49 9.89 -0.97 -3.97
N LYS A 50 11.14 -1.35 -3.71
CA LYS A 50 11.73 -1.11 -2.40
C LYS A 50 11.81 0.38 -2.00
N LYS A 51 11.74 1.35 -2.94
CA LYS A 51 11.83 2.80 -2.65
C LYS A 51 10.69 3.65 -3.23
N LEU A 52 9.55 3.03 -3.56
CA LEU A 52 8.38 3.72 -4.12
C LEU A 52 7.15 3.32 -3.32
N ALA A 53 6.38 4.31 -2.87
CA ALA A 53 5.05 4.10 -2.31
C ALA A 53 4.00 4.84 -3.13
N VAL A 54 2.85 4.22 -3.32
CA VAL A 54 1.64 4.82 -3.90
C VAL A 54 0.61 4.86 -2.80
N VAL A 55 0.05 6.04 -2.54
CA VAL A 55 -0.96 6.26 -1.51
C VAL A 55 -2.17 6.91 -2.13
N ASN A 56 -3.33 6.30 -1.90
CA ASN A 56 -4.60 6.90 -2.24
C ASN A 56 -5.25 7.49 -1.01
N PHE A 57 -5.89 8.62 -1.22
CA PHE A 57 -6.60 9.38 -0.21
C PHE A 57 -8.10 9.26 -0.47
N THR A 58 -8.86 9.26 0.62
CA THR A 58 -10.33 9.16 0.55
C THR A 58 -10.99 10.39 -0.09
N SER A 59 -10.26 11.51 -0.21
CA SER A 59 -10.73 12.73 -0.85
C SER A 59 -9.59 13.56 -1.46
N PRO A 60 -9.89 14.39 -2.50
CA PRO A 60 -8.92 15.33 -3.04
C PRO A 60 -8.37 16.30 -1.98
N THR A 61 -9.21 16.73 -1.05
CA THR A 61 -8.81 17.62 0.06
C THR A 61 -7.75 17.01 0.95
N ALA A 62 -7.88 15.73 1.31
CA ALA A 62 -6.87 15.02 2.09
C ALA A 62 -5.54 14.87 1.31
N CYS A 63 -5.64 14.57 0.02
CA CYS A 63 -4.48 14.49 -0.89
C CYS A 63 -3.73 15.84 -0.97
N GLN A 64 -4.46 16.93 -1.19
CA GLN A 64 -3.92 18.28 -1.24
C GLN A 64 -3.27 18.70 0.07
N SER A 65 -3.93 18.44 1.21
CA SER A 65 -3.38 18.74 2.54
C SER A 65 -2.05 18.03 2.77
N CYS A 66 -1.97 16.74 2.45
CA CYS A 66 -0.73 15.97 2.53
C CYS A 66 0.36 16.58 1.64
N PHE A 67 0.04 16.89 0.38
CA PHE A 67 0.98 17.46 -0.58
C PHE A 67 1.55 18.81 -0.12
N GLN A 68 0.69 19.72 0.35
CA GLN A 68 1.09 21.06 0.81
C GLN A 68 2.04 20.97 2.00
N ILE A 69 1.67 20.18 3.02
CA ILE A 69 2.47 20.02 4.23
C ILE A 69 3.84 19.41 3.92
N LEU A 70 3.90 18.43 3.01
CA LEU A 70 5.17 17.86 2.57
C LEU A 70 5.99 18.84 1.71
N ALA A 71 5.34 19.70 0.92
CA ALA A 71 6.03 20.74 0.15
C ALA A 71 6.69 21.77 1.05
N GLU A 72 6.03 22.18 2.13
CA GLU A 72 6.58 23.05 3.17
C GLU A 72 7.68 22.38 4.02
N ALA A 73 7.63 21.06 4.14
CA ALA A 73 8.66 20.28 4.82
C ALA A 73 9.86 19.92 3.93
N LYS A 74 9.77 20.16 2.61
CA LYS A 74 10.79 19.74 1.64
C LYS A 74 12.13 20.39 1.94
N GLY A 75 13.19 19.58 2.00
CA GLY A 75 14.56 20.04 2.27
C GLY A 75 14.96 20.04 3.75
N ARG A 76 14.07 19.67 4.67
CA ARG A 76 14.45 19.44 6.08
C ARG A 76 15.34 18.18 6.19
N SER A 77 16.35 18.25 7.05
CA SER A 77 17.42 17.24 7.18
C SER A 77 16.94 15.84 7.61
N ASN A 78 15.76 15.74 8.20
CA ASN A 78 15.15 14.51 8.69
C ASN A 78 14.09 13.91 7.73
N MET A 79 13.93 14.46 6.52
CA MET A 79 12.92 13.99 5.59
C MET A 79 13.36 12.67 4.93
N LEU A 80 12.64 11.59 5.24
CA LEU A 80 12.89 10.25 4.68
C LEU A 80 12.27 10.03 3.28
N ILE A 81 11.32 10.90 2.91
CA ILE A 81 10.71 11.00 1.59
C ILE A 81 11.58 11.93 0.75
N SER A 82 12.15 11.42 -0.34
CA SER A 82 13.05 12.19 -1.20
C SER A 82 12.31 13.03 -2.23
N ASP A 83 11.17 12.52 -2.70
CA ASP A 83 10.34 13.19 -3.69
C ASP A 83 8.90 12.69 -3.58
N PHE A 84 7.96 13.52 -4.01
CA PHE A 84 6.54 13.16 -4.07
C PHE A 84 5.86 13.96 -5.17
N LYS A 85 4.92 13.31 -5.85
CA LYS A 85 4.17 13.90 -6.97
C LYS A 85 2.81 13.23 -7.11
N GLN A 86 1.94 13.84 -7.89
CA GLN A 86 0.73 13.20 -8.40
C GLN A 86 1.08 11.86 -9.06
N ALA A 87 0.34 10.81 -8.70
CA ALA A 87 0.46 9.51 -9.35
C ALA A 87 -0.12 9.56 -10.77
N GLU A 88 0.35 8.69 -11.66
CA GLU A 88 -0.20 8.58 -13.01
C GLU A 88 -1.65 8.08 -12.99
N HIS A 89 -1.96 7.15 -12.09
CA HIS A 89 -3.31 6.64 -11.88
C HIS A 89 -3.89 7.24 -10.62
N GLN A 90 -5.06 7.86 -10.76
CA GLN A 90 -5.82 8.48 -9.67
C GLN A 90 -6.96 7.56 -9.26
N GLY A 91 -7.25 7.50 -7.96
CA GLY A 91 -8.40 6.76 -7.42
C GLY A 91 -8.09 5.31 -7.06
N LEU A 92 -8.79 4.81 -6.04
CA LEU A 92 -8.60 3.49 -5.45
C LEU A 92 -8.78 2.36 -6.48
N SER A 93 -9.87 2.41 -7.24
CA SER A 93 -10.22 1.36 -8.20
C SER A 93 -9.15 1.19 -9.28
N GLN A 94 -8.65 2.29 -9.83
CA GLN A 94 -7.61 2.28 -10.86
C GLN A 94 -6.29 1.71 -10.33
N ASN A 95 -5.87 2.12 -9.13
CA ASN A 95 -4.62 1.64 -8.55
C ASN A 95 -4.70 0.17 -8.12
N LEU A 96 -5.86 -0.27 -7.66
CA LEU A 96 -6.13 -1.66 -7.32
C LEU A 96 -6.16 -2.55 -8.59
N ALA A 97 -6.81 -2.12 -9.65
CA ALA A 97 -6.82 -2.81 -10.94
C ALA A 97 -5.41 -2.95 -11.54
N LEU A 98 -4.60 -1.88 -11.44
CA LEU A 98 -3.21 -1.90 -11.89
C LEU A 98 -2.37 -2.90 -11.10
N PHE A 99 -2.52 -2.94 -9.77
CA PHE A 99 -1.86 -3.93 -8.93
C PHE A 99 -2.19 -5.35 -9.40
N LEU A 100 -3.47 -5.66 -9.57
CA LEU A 100 -3.92 -7.00 -9.97
C LEU A 100 -3.40 -7.41 -11.35
N THR A 101 -3.41 -6.48 -12.31
CA THR A 101 -2.91 -6.72 -13.67
C THR A 101 -1.43 -7.07 -13.63
N LYS A 102 -0.63 -6.28 -12.90
CA LYS A 102 0.79 -6.60 -12.67
C LYS A 102 0.94 -7.91 -11.92
N ALA A 103 -0.01 -8.23 -11.04
CA ALA A 103 0.01 -9.46 -10.27
C ALA A 103 -0.17 -10.74 -11.07
N MET A 104 -1.01 -10.67 -12.10
CA MET A 104 -1.16 -11.78 -13.03
C MET A 104 0.06 -11.96 -13.93
N MET A 105 0.77 -10.89 -14.26
CA MET A 105 1.93 -10.96 -15.16
C MET A 105 3.17 -11.57 -14.51
N LEU A 106 3.37 -11.34 -13.21
CA LEU A 106 4.65 -11.66 -12.55
C LEU A 106 4.73 -13.08 -11.96
N ASN A 107 3.63 -13.84 -11.91
CA ASN A 107 3.53 -15.23 -11.37
C ASN A 107 4.17 -15.48 -9.98
N SER A 108 4.67 -14.45 -9.30
CA SER A 108 5.27 -14.49 -7.97
C SER A 108 5.22 -13.09 -7.36
N PHE A 109 4.77 -12.99 -6.11
CA PHE A 109 4.76 -11.75 -5.34
C PHE A 109 5.55 -11.94 -4.07
N ASP A 110 6.46 -11.00 -3.81
CA ASP A 110 6.96 -10.81 -2.46
C ASP A 110 5.77 -10.34 -1.61
N SER A 111 5.42 -11.09 -0.57
CA SER A 111 4.35 -10.74 0.37
C SER A 111 4.48 -9.32 0.93
N GLN A 112 5.70 -8.76 0.97
CA GLN A 112 5.97 -7.40 1.43
C GLN A 112 5.52 -6.31 0.44
N SER A 113 5.25 -6.67 -0.81
CA SER A 113 4.77 -5.75 -1.86
C SER A 113 3.24 -5.73 -1.99
N LYS A 114 2.51 -6.53 -1.19
CA LYS A 114 1.04 -6.54 -1.22
C LYS A 114 0.50 -5.17 -0.76
N PRO A 115 -0.50 -4.61 -1.47
CA PRO A 115 -1.14 -3.36 -1.03
C PRO A 115 -1.93 -3.58 0.25
N HIS A 116 -1.94 -2.56 1.10
CA HIS A 116 -2.81 -2.42 2.25
C HIS A 116 -4.01 -1.57 1.86
N VAL A 117 -5.22 -2.08 2.03
CA VAL A 117 -6.48 -1.40 1.65
C VAL A 117 -7.35 -1.21 2.88
N PHE A 118 -7.93 -0.03 3.02
CA PHE A 118 -8.71 0.36 4.18
C PHE A 118 -10.11 0.81 3.79
N SER A 119 -11.07 0.55 4.68
CA SER A 119 -12.44 1.04 4.57
C SER A 119 -12.92 1.44 5.95
N ASN A 120 -13.36 2.69 6.12
CA ASN A 120 -13.94 3.21 7.37
C ASN A 120 -13.07 2.88 8.60
N GLY A 121 -11.80 3.24 8.58
CA GLY A 121 -10.89 2.98 9.70
C GLY A 121 -10.21 1.62 9.71
N THR A 122 -10.71 0.65 8.93
CA THR A 122 -10.34 -0.77 9.09
C THR A 122 -9.63 -1.31 7.86
N GLU A 123 -8.52 -2.01 8.07
CA GLU A 123 -7.86 -2.76 6.99
C GLU A 123 -8.75 -3.94 6.56
N ILE A 124 -8.95 -4.10 5.25
CA ILE A 124 -9.78 -5.18 4.71
C ILE A 124 -8.94 -6.13 3.84
N PRO A 125 -9.32 -7.42 3.74
CA PRO A 125 -8.67 -8.36 2.84
C PRO A 125 -8.70 -7.89 1.38
N LEU A 126 -7.71 -8.31 0.60
CA LEU A 126 -7.58 -7.87 -0.78
C LEU A 126 -8.74 -8.40 -1.64
N SER A 127 -9.18 -9.64 -1.40
CA SER A 127 -10.40 -10.20 -2.01
C SER A 127 -11.63 -9.31 -1.80
N MET A 128 -11.83 -8.87 -0.55
CA MET A 128 -12.93 -7.98 -0.19
C MET A 128 -12.77 -6.59 -0.82
N ALA A 129 -11.57 -6.02 -0.82
CA ALA A 129 -11.29 -4.75 -1.47
C ALA A 129 -11.59 -4.80 -2.97
N CYS A 130 -11.19 -5.87 -3.65
CA CYS A 130 -11.46 -6.06 -5.07
C CYS A 130 -12.97 -6.14 -5.34
N ALA A 131 -13.69 -6.94 -4.57
CA ALA A 131 -15.15 -7.06 -4.73
C ALA A 131 -15.90 -5.75 -4.44
N LYS A 132 -15.39 -4.93 -3.51
CA LYS A 132 -16.05 -3.70 -3.09
C LYS A 132 -15.75 -2.51 -3.99
N PHE A 133 -14.52 -2.38 -4.46
CA PHE A 133 -14.03 -1.15 -5.09
C PHE A 133 -13.69 -1.28 -6.57
N LEU A 134 -13.67 -2.49 -7.14
CA LEU A 134 -13.50 -2.65 -8.58
C LEU A 134 -14.87 -2.71 -9.26
N PRO A 135 -15.12 -1.80 -10.22
CA PRO A 135 -16.30 -1.92 -11.06
C PRO A 135 -16.33 -3.24 -11.84
N PRO A 136 -17.51 -3.81 -12.14
CA PRO A 136 -17.63 -5.07 -12.88
C PRO A 136 -16.86 -5.08 -14.21
N GLU A 137 -16.81 -3.94 -14.91
CA GLU A 137 -16.08 -3.78 -16.15
C GLU A 137 -14.55 -3.93 -15.98
N MET A 138 -14.02 -3.51 -14.83
CA MET A 138 -12.61 -3.68 -14.45
C MET A 138 -12.34 -5.05 -13.81
N ALA A 139 -13.39 -5.72 -13.32
CA ALA A 139 -13.32 -7.05 -12.72
C ALA A 139 -13.19 -8.19 -13.75
N SER A 140 -13.29 -7.89 -15.05
CA SER A 140 -13.42 -8.84 -16.16
C SER A 140 -12.17 -9.69 -16.49
N VAL A 141 -11.10 -9.63 -15.70
CA VAL A 141 -9.84 -10.35 -15.98
C VAL A 141 -9.55 -11.41 -14.93
N LYS A 142 -10.27 -12.53 -14.85
CA LYS A 142 -9.88 -13.70 -14.00
C LYS A 142 -9.44 -13.34 -12.55
N ILE A 143 -9.97 -12.26 -11.96
CA ILE A 143 -9.47 -11.69 -10.70
C ILE A 143 -9.75 -12.63 -9.52
N SER A 144 -10.86 -13.37 -9.55
CA SER A 144 -11.27 -14.24 -8.45
C SER A 144 -10.27 -15.37 -8.17
N ALA A 145 -9.78 -16.08 -9.19
CA ALA A 145 -8.82 -17.18 -9.01
C ALA A 145 -7.44 -16.67 -8.58
N THR A 146 -6.96 -15.56 -9.15
CA THR A 146 -5.66 -14.96 -8.80
C THR A 146 -5.66 -14.39 -7.39
N VAL A 147 -6.75 -13.74 -6.97
CA VAL A 147 -6.82 -13.17 -5.62
C VAL A 147 -6.93 -14.26 -4.55
N CYS A 148 -7.72 -15.32 -4.79
CA CYS A 148 -7.73 -16.49 -3.90
C CYS A 148 -6.34 -17.16 -3.84
N MET A 149 -5.66 -17.36 -4.97
CA MET A 149 -4.29 -17.92 -4.99
C MET A 149 -3.29 -17.05 -4.20
N LEU A 150 -3.36 -15.72 -4.33
CA LEU A 150 -2.51 -14.78 -3.59
C LEU A 150 -2.78 -14.82 -2.07
N GLU A 151 -4.02 -15.09 -1.65
CA GLU A 151 -4.37 -15.25 -0.23
C GLU A 151 -3.99 -16.65 0.30
N SER A 152 -4.13 -17.71 -0.50
CA SER A 152 -3.73 -19.08 -0.14
C SER A 152 -2.22 -19.25 -0.01
N LEU A 153 -1.43 -18.66 -0.90
CA LEU A 153 0.05 -18.64 -0.78
C LEU A 153 0.52 -17.99 0.54
N GLN A 154 -0.28 -17.10 1.15
CA GLN A 154 0.03 -16.52 2.46
C GLN A 154 -0.29 -17.46 3.62
N GLN A 155 -1.30 -18.31 3.51
CA GLN A 155 -1.64 -19.27 4.56
C GLN A 155 -0.57 -20.37 4.66
N ASP A 156 -0.12 -20.90 3.53
CA ASP A 156 0.95 -21.91 3.50
C ASP A 156 2.27 -21.36 4.02
N HIS A 157 2.66 -20.13 3.62
CA HIS A 157 3.91 -19.55 4.10
C HIS A 157 3.87 -19.18 5.60
N ARG A 158 2.70 -18.78 6.13
CA ARG A 158 2.53 -18.58 7.59
C ARG A 158 2.59 -19.90 8.36
N GLN A 159 2.00 -20.98 7.83
CA GLN A 159 2.10 -22.30 8.45
C GLN A 159 3.54 -22.82 8.45
N ASP A 160 4.27 -22.71 7.34
CA ASP A 160 5.68 -23.12 7.26
C ASP A 160 6.59 -22.35 8.23
N THR A 161 6.32 -21.06 8.44
CA THR A 161 7.08 -20.24 9.39
C THR A 161 6.77 -20.63 10.84
N LEU A 162 5.50 -20.94 11.15
CA LEU A 162 5.07 -21.44 12.46
C LEU A 162 5.64 -22.84 12.76
N TYR A 163 5.64 -23.76 11.79
CA TYR A 163 6.25 -25.09 11.92
C TYR A 163 7.77 -25.01 12.11
N LYS A 164 8.46 -24.09 11.44
CA LYS A 164 9.92 -23.86 11.66
C LYS A 164 10.24 -23.24 13.02
N GLN A 165 9.34 -22.43 13.59
CA GLN A 165 9.53 -21.88 14.94
C GLN A 165 9.21 -22.90 16.04
N LEU A 166 8.18 -23.73 15.86
CA LEU A 166 7.84 -24.79 16.81
C LEU A 166 8.79 -25.99 16.74
N GLY A 167 9.33 -26.31 15.56
CA GLY A 167 10.31 -27.38 15.35
C GLY A 167 11.73 -27.07 15.87
N ARG A 168 12.01 -25.83 16.32
CA ARG A 168 13.27 -25.47 16.99
C ARG A 168 13.20 -25.54 18.52
N SER A 169 12.04 -25.85 19.09
CA SER A 169 11.82 -25.80 20.54
C SER A 169 11.75 -27.18 21.21
N GLY A 170 12.14 -28.25 20.52
CA GLY A 170 12.23 -29.59 21.11
C GLY A 170 13.53 -30.25 20.70
N PHE A 171 14.54 -30.22 21.58
CA PHE A 171 15.55 -31.27 21.84
C PHE A 171 16.64 -30.69 22.74
N ILE A 172 16.36 -30.61 24.05
CA ILE A 172 17.38 -30.86 25.08
C ILE A 172 16.71 -31.77 26.10
N VAL A 173 16.86 -33.08 25.89
CA VAL A 173 16.72 -34.06 26.97
C VAL A 173 18.14 -34.29 27.47
N LYS A 174 18.39 -33.88 28.73
CA LYS A 174 19.56 -34.27 29.49
C LYS A 174 19.34 -35.66 30.08
#